data_AF-A0AB37KJV0-F1
#
_entry.id   AF-A0AB37KJV0-F1
#
_cell.length_a   1.000
_cell.length_b   1.000
_cell.length_c   1.000
_cell.angle_alpha   90.00
_cell.angle_beta   90.00
_cell.angle_gamma   90.00
#
_symmetry.space_group_name_H-M   'P 1'
#
loop_
_entity.id
_entity.type
_entity.pdbx_description
1 polymer ?
#
loop_
_entity_poly.entity_id
_entity_poly.type
_entity_poly.pdbx_seq_one_letter_code
_entity_poly.pdbx_strand_id
1 'polypeptide(L)' 'MTKTKENIKSRYGYFFIKRIFDFISALSLFIIISPIFLIIAIAIKVDSKGPVFFKHMRVGKN' A
#
# COMPACT_ATOMS: atom_id res chain seq x y z
N MET A 1 -20.47 30.32 15.23
CA MET A 1 -20.75 29.48 14.05
C MET A 1 -19.58 29.37 13.06
N THR A 2 -18.61 30.29 13.06
CA THR A 2 -17.45 30.31 12.16
C THR A 2 -16.30 29.36 12.58
N LYS A 3 -15.99 29.24 13.88
CA LYS A 3 -14.91 28.36 14.39
C LYS A 3 -15.07 26.87 14.02
N THR A 4 -16.30 26.38 13.92
CA THR A 4 -16.57 24.95 13.60
C THR A 4 -16.23 24.63 12.15
N LYS A 5 -16.48 25.54 11.21
CA LYS A 5 -16.16 25.31 9.79
C LYS A 5 -14.65 25.33 9.52
N GLU A 6 -13.91 26.18 10.21
CA GLU A 6 -12.44 26.21 10.17
C GLU A 6 -11.82 24.87 10.64
N ASN A 7 -12.32 24.29 11.74
CA ASN A 7 -11.83 23.00 12.25
C ASN A 7 -12.13 21.83 11.30
N ILE A 8 -13.28 21.85 10.63
CA ILE A 8 -13.64 20.83 9.65
C ILE A 8 -12.79 20.97 8.38
N LYS A 9 -12.55 22.19 7.89
CA LYS A 9 -11.71 22.45 6.71
C LYS A 9 -10.25 22.02 6.94
N SER A 10 -9.69 22.27 8.12
CA SER A 10 -8.34 21.79 8.47
C SER A 10 -8.27 20.27 8.54
N ARG A 11 -9.34 19.60 9.01
CA ARG A 11 -9.46 18.13 9.00
C ARG A 11 -9.45 17.57 7.58
N TYR A 12 -10.19 18.16 6.65
CA TYR A 12 -10.18 17.73 5.24
C TYR A 12 -8.80 17.93 4.59
N GLY A 13 -8.16 19.08 4.82
CA GLY A 13 -6.79 19.32 4.35
C GLY A 13 -5.79 18.31 4.92
N TYR A 14 -5.91 18.00 6.22
CA TYR A 14 -5.08 16.98 6.88
C TYR A 14 -5.26 15.60 6.26
N PHE A 15 -6.50 15.13 6.04
CA PHE A 15 -6.75 13.83 5.41
C PHE A 15 -6.24 13.77 3.98
N PHE A 16 -6.37 14.85 3.22
CA PHE A 16 -5.86 14.92 1.85
C PHE A 16 -4.33 14.82 1.81
N ILE A 17 -3.63 15.61 2.63
CA ILE A 17 -2.16 15.56 2.74
C ILE A 17 -1.72 14.19 3.23
N LYS A 18 -2.39 13.63 4.25
CA LYS A 18 -2.08 12.31 4.79
C LYS A 18 -2.21 11.22 3.72
N ARG A 19 -3.27 11.28 2.90
CA ARG A 19 -3.49 10.32 1.81
C ARG A 19 -2.39 10.39 0.75
N ILE A 20 -1.96 11.60 0.38
CA ILE A 20 -0.86 11.79 -0.56
C ILE A 20 0.45 11.27 0.02
N PHE A 21 0.75 11.61 1.28
CA PHE A 21 1.94 11.15 1.97
C PHE A 21 1.99 9.61 2.06
N ASP A 22 0.89 8.97 2.45
CA ASP A 22 0.80 7.51 2.57
C ASP A 22 1.02 6.83 1.20
N PHE A 23 0.51 7.43 0.12
CA PHE A 23 0.72 6.90 -1.24
C PHE A 23 2.18 7.07 -1.71
N ILE A 24 2.76 8.26 -1.56
CA ILE A 24 4.14 8.53 -1.97
C ILE A 24 5.11 7.66 -1.16
N SER A 25 4.94 7.59 0.16
CA SER A 25 5.80 6.77 1.03
C SER A 25 5.70 5.28 0.70
N ALA A 26 4.49 4.76 0.46
CA ALA A 26 4.31 3.38 0.02
C ALA A 26 4.99 3.10 -1.33
N LEU A 27 4.84 4.00 -2.30
CA LEU A 27 5.44 3.84 -3.63
C LEU A 27 6.97 3.91 -3.57
N SER A 28 7.54 4.88 -2.85
CA SER A 28 8.98 5.01 -2.65
C SER A 28 9.58 3.76 -2.00
N LEU A 29 8.94 3.25 -0.95
CA LEU A 29 9.41 2.04 -0.27
C LEU A 29 9.29 0.80 -1.16
N PHE A 30 8.22 0.70 -1.95
CA PHE A 30 8.03 -0.38 -2.91
C PHE A 30 9.14 -0.41 -3.97
N ILE A 31 9.55 0.75 -4.50
CA ILE A 31 10.65 0.84 -5.47
C ILE A 31 11.96 0.37 -4.84
N ILE A 32 12.27 0.82 -3.61
CA ILE A 32 13.50 0.46 -2.90
C ILE A 32 13.56 -1.06 -2.63
N ILE A 33 12.43 -1.68 -2.26
CA ILE A 33 12.36 -3.12 -1.94
C ILE A 33 12.16 -3.99 -3.19
N SER A 34 11.70 -3.43 -4.31
CA SER A 34 11.46 -4.17 -5.56
C SER A 34 12.61 -5.08 -6.03
N PRO A 35 13.91 -4.71 -5.96
CA PRO A 35 14.98 -5.64 -6.33
C PRO A 35 15.02 -6.88 -5.44
N ILE A 36 14.76 -6.74 -4.14
CA ILE A 36 14.71 -7.87 -3.20
C ILE A 36 13.54 -8.80 -3.55
N PHE A 37 12.37 -8.24 -3.83
CA PHE A 37 11.22 -9.04 -4.27
C PHE A 37 11.49 -9.76 -5.59
N LEU A 38 12.21 -9.14 -6.53
CA LEU A 38 12.57 -9.76 -7.79
C LEU A 38 13.51 -10.96 -7.59
N ILE A 39 14.53 -10.82 -6.75
CA ILE A 39 15.45 -11.92 -6.41
C ILE A 39 14.69 -13.08 -5.80
N ILE A 40 13.80 -12.82 -4.84
CA ILE A 40 12.96 -13.85 -4.20
C ILE A 40 12.05 -14.52 -5.23
N ALA A 41 11.44 -13.75 -6.12
CA ALA A 41 10.56 -14.28 -7.17
C ALA A 41 11.31 -15.24 -8.11
N ILE A 42 12.54 -14.89 -8.51
CA ILE A 42 13.39 -15.75 -9.33
C ILE A 42 13.79 -17.01 -8.54
N ALA A 43 14.21 -16.87 -7.29
CA ALA A 43 14.59 -18.00 -6.44
C ALA A 43 13.44 -19.00 -6.29
N ILE A 44 12.22 -18.53 -6.03
CA ILE A 44 11.02 -19.39 -5.95
C ILE A 44 10.78 -20.11 -7.27
N LYS A 45 10.97 -19.44 -8.42
CA LYS A 45 10.71 -20.05 -9.73
C LYS A 45 11.74 -21.10 -10.14
N VAL A 46 12.97 -20.97 -9.64
CA VAL A 46 14.05 -21.92 -9.86
C VAL A 46 13.89 -23.13 -8.93
N ASP A 47 13.58 -22.90 -7.65
CA ASP A 47 13.47 -23.96 -6.64
C ASP A 47 12.14 -24.73 -6.71
N SER A 48 11.04 -24.04 -7.06
CA SER A 48 9.70 -24.61 -7.10
C SER A 48 9.00 -24.36 -8.44
N LYS A 49 8.23 -25.35 -8.91
CA LYS A 49 7.32 -25.18 -10.07
C LYS A 49 6.10 -24.32 -9.74
N GLY A 50 5.90 -23.94 -8.48
CA GLY A 50 4.75 -23.17 -8.01
C GLY A 50 4.71 -21.71 -8.49
N PRO A 51 3.56 -21.03 -8.36
CA PRO A 51 3.45 -19.61 -8.64
C PRO A 51 4.14 -18.76 -7.54
N VAL A 52 4.75 -17.65 -7.93
CA VAL A 52 5.39 -16.69 -6.99
C VAL A 52 4.37 -16.05 -6.04
N PHE A 53 3.18 -15.74 -6.56
CA PHE A 53 2.10 -15.16 -5.75
C PHE A 53 1.05 -16.22 -5.42
N PHE A 54 0.84 -16.45 -4.13
CA PHE A 54 -0.24 -17.27 -3.62
C PHE A 54 -1.43 -16.37 -3.25
N LYS A 55 -2.61 -16.71 -3.77
CA LYS A 55 -3.86 -16.05 -3.38
C LYS A 55 -4.69 -17.02 -2.55
N HIS A 56 -4.89 -16.70 -1.27
CA HIS A 56 -5.80 -17.47 -0.42
C HIS A 56 -7.24 -17.03 -0.67
N MET A 57 -8.11 -17.97 -1.05
CA MET A 57 -9.54 -17.69 -1.20
C MET A 57 -10.18 -17.57 0.18
N ARG A 58 -10.63 -16.36 0.54
CA ARG A 58 -11.44 -16.15 1.73
C ARG A 58 -12.90 -16.07 1.34
N VAL A 59 -13.76 -16.80 2.07
CA VAL A 59 -15.22 -16.61 2.03
C VAL A 59 -15.54 -15.31 2.76
N GLY A 60 -15.59 -14.20 2.02
CA GLY A 60 -16.15 -12.95 2.51
C GLY A 60 -17.65 -13.11 2.70
N LYS A 61 -18.16 -12.71 3.87
CA LYS A 61 -19.61 -12.55 4.09
C LYS A 61 -19.98 -11.15 3.62
N ASN A 62 -20.97 -11.04 2.73
CA ASN A 62 -21.58 -9.77 2.34
C ASN A 62 -22.18 -9.06 3.55
#